data_AF-A0A937FX41-F1
#
_entry.id   AF-A0A937FX41-F1
#
_cell.length_a   1.000
_cell.length_b   1.000
_cell.length_c   1.000
_cell.angle_alpha   90.00
_cell.angle_beta   90.00
_cell.angle_gamma   90.00
#
_symmetry.space_group_name_H-M   'P 1'
#
loop_
_entity.id
_entity.type
_entity.pdbx_description
1 polymer ?
#
loop_
_entity_poly.entity_id
_entity_poly.type
_entity_poly.pdbx_seq_one_letter_code
_entity_poly.pdbx_strand_id
1 'polypeptide(L)' 'MKAITKKQAILQSLEAMDASEMEKVLDYIKDLLYNPSNDSNYQKVKQQAMREIQRALKNEKGEAELVLS' A
#
# COMPACT_ATOMS: atom_id res chain seq x y z
N MET A 1 28.10 -16.57 -31.85
CA MET A 1 27.13 -15.78 -31.07
C MET A 1 27.76 -15.51 -29.70
N LYS A 2 27.84 -14.24 -29.25
CA LYS A 2 28.31 -13.95 -27.89
C LYS A 2 27.19 -14.28 -26.90
N ALA A 3 27.48 -15.12 -25.91
CA ALA A 3 26.54 -15.40 -24.83
C ALA A 3 26.34 -14.14 -23.98
N ILE A 4 25.08 -13.81 -23.71
CA ILE A 4 24.71 -12.70 -22.84
C ILE A 4 24.98 -13.13 -21.40
N THR A 5 25.66 -12.28 -20.62
CA THR A 5 25.90 -12.56 -19.20
C THR A 5 24.59 -12.44 -18.40
N LYS A 6 24.48 -13.15 -17.27
CA LYS A 6 23.29 -13.06 -16.39
C LYS A 6 22.92 -11.62 -16.03
N LYS A 7 23.92 -10.78 -15.75
CA LYS A 7 23.73 -9.34 -15.47
C LYS A 7 23.08 -8.61 -16.65
N GLN A 8 23.55 -8.85 -17.87
CA GLN A 8 23.00 -8.21 -19.07
C GLN A 8 21.57 -8.68 -19.35
N ALA A 9 21.27 -9.97 -19.13
CA ALA A 9 19.92 -10.49 -19.28
C ALA A 9 18.95 -9.81 -18.29
N ILE A 10 19.35 -9.63 -17.03
CA ILE A 10 18.54 -8.93 -16.02
C ILE A 10 18.29 -7.47 -16.41
N LEU A 11 19.33 -6.75 -16.88
CA LEU A 11 19.17 -5.37 -17.33
C LEU A 11 18.20 -5.26 -18.50
N GLN A 12 18.32 -6.14 -19.50
CA GLN A 12 17.40 -6.18 -20.64
C GLN A 12 15.96 -6.48 -20.20
N SER A 13 15.77 -7.40 -19.24
CA SER A 13 14.45 -7.70 -18.68
C SER A 13 13.84 -6.52 -17.92
N LEU A 14 14.64 -5.71 -17.22
CA LEU A 14 14.17 -4.50 -16.54
C LEU A 14 13.85 -3.36 -17.52
N GLU A 15 14.67 -3.20 -18.57
CA GLU A 15 14.45 -2.20 -19.62
C GLU A 15 13.25 -2.53 -20.52
N ALA A 16 12.97 -3.81 -20.74
CA ALA A 16 11.84 -4.26 -21.54
C ALA A 16 10.50 -4.25 -20.77
N MET A 17 10.55 -4.07 -19.45
CA MET A 17 9.38 -4.10 -18.59
C MET A 17 8.51 -2.87 -18.82
N ASP A 18 7.22 -3.07 -19.02
CA ASP A 18 6.29 -1.93 -19.08
C ASP A 18 5.97 -1.39 -17.68
N ALA A 19 5.33 -0.23 -17.61
CA ALA A 19 5.01 0.41 -16.34
C ALA A 19 4.10 -0.46 -15.46
N SER A 20 3.17 -1.24 -16.03
CA SER A 20 2.28 -2.10 -15.26
C SER A 20 3.02 -3.29 -14.66
N GLU A 21 3.92 -3.90 -15.42
CA GLU A 21 4.78 -4.99 -14.97
C GLU A 21 5.75 -4.50 -13.88
N MET A 22 6.28 -3.30 -14.03
CA MET A 22 7.17 -2.68 -13.05
C MET A 22 6.47 -2.43 -11.71
N GLU A 23 5.26 -1.89 -11.73
CA GLU A 23 4.46 -1.70 -10.51
C GLU A 23 4.19 -3.03 -9.79
N LYS A 24 3.86 -4.10 -10.52
CA LYS A 24 3.66 -5.44 -9.90
C LYS A 24 4.92 -5.97 -9.21
N VAL A 25 6.09 -5.76 -9.81
CA VAL A 25 7.37 -6.17 -9.22
C VAL A 25 7.67 -5.33 -7.97
N LEU A 26 7.43 -4.03 -8.02
CA LEU A 26 7.62 -3.13 -6.88
C LEU A 26 6.66 -3.47 -5.73
N ASP A 27 5.39 -3.76 -6.02
CA ASP A 27 4.41 -4.21 -5.04
C ASP A 27 4.84 -5.51 -4.37
N TYR A 28 5.31 -6.50 -5.15
CA TYR A 28 5.81 -7.74 -4.59
C TYR A 28 7.02 -7.54 -3.67
N ILE A 29 7.98 -6.70 -4.09
CA ILE A 29 9.15 -6.36 -3.26
C ILE A 29 8.72 -5.62 -2.00
N LYS A 30 7.75 -4.71 -2.12
CA LYS A 30 7.18 -4.00 -0.98
C LYS A 30 6.57 -4.98 0.01
N ASP A 31 5.78 -5.95 -0.42
CA ASP A 31 5.22 -6.96 0.49
C ASP A 31 6.30 -7.81 1.20
N LEU A 32 7.43 -8.06 0.54
CA LEU A 32 8.56 -8.79 1.14
C LEU A 32 9.37 -7.97 2.14
N LEU A 33 9.57 -6.68 1.88
CA LEU A 33 10.51 -5.84 2.63
C LEU A 33 9.82 -4.85 3.59
N TYR A 34 8.58 -4.47 3.29
CA TYR A 34 7.85 -3.48 4.05
C TYR A 34 7.20 -4.11 5.28
N ASN A 35 7.67 -3.72 6.46
CA ASN A 35 6.99 -4.03 7.72
C ASN A 35 6.27 -2.77 8.23
N PRO A 36 4.92 -2.72 8.16
CA PRO A 36 4.15 -1.57 8.60
C PRO A 36 4.34 -1.22 10.09
N SER A 37 4.80 -2.18 10.91
CA SER A 37 5.06 -1.97 12.33
C SER A 37 6.25 -1.04 12.58
N ASN A 38 7.18 -0.98 11.64
CA ASN A 38 8.39 -0.16 11.73
C ASN A 38 8.23 1.21 11.04
N ASP A 39 7.11 1.44 10.36
CA ASP A 39 6.82 2.69 9.67
C ASP A 39 5.99 3.63 10.56
N SER A 40 6.67 4.63 11.12
CA SER A 40 6.03 5.63 11.99
C SER A 40 4.94 6.45 11.30
N ASN A 41 5.03 6.67 9.98
CA ASN A 41 4.02 7.41 9.24
C ASN A 41 2.77 6.55 9.03
N TYR A 42 2.95 5.26 8.69
CA TYR A 42 1.83 4.32 8.61
C TYR A 42 1.07 4.23 9.92
N GLN A 43 1.76 4.16 11.06
CA GLN A 43 1.08 4.12 12.37
C GLN A 43 0.29 5.40 12.66
N LYS A 44 0.82 6.58 12.31
CA LYS A 44 0.10 7.86 12.45
C LYS A 44 -1.17 7.89 11.61
N VAL A 45 -1.07 7.52 10.32
CA VAL A 45 -2.21 7.46 9.40
C VAL A 45 -3.25 6.46 9.89
N LYS A 46 -2.83 5.27 10.32
CA LYS A 46 -3.71 4.25 10.91
C LYS A 46 -4.49 4.80 12.11
N GLN A 47 -3.82 5.48 13.04
CA GLN A 47 -4.49 6.07 14.21
C GLN A 47 -5.49 7.16 13.82
N GLN A 48 -5.13 8.04 12.87
CA GLN A 48 -6.02 9.08 12.38
C GLN A 48 -7.26 8.48 11.69
N ALA A 49 -7.06 7.52 10.79
CA ALA A 49 -8.15 6.84 10.10
C ALA A 49 -9.12 6.16 11.08
N MET A 50 -8.61 5.47 12.10
CA MET A 50 -9.45 4.85 13.13
C MET A 50 -10.24 5.88 13.95
N ARG A 51 -9.64 7.04 14.27
CA ARG A 51 -10.34 8.12 14.96
C ARG A 51 -11.48 8.68 14.12
N GLU A 52 -11.25 8.93 12.84
CA GLU A 52 -12.29 9.44 11.94
C GLU A 52 -13.41 8.42 11.73
N ILE A 53 -13.10 7.13 11.59
CA ILE A 53 -14.11 6.06 11.51
C ILE A 53 -14.94 6.01 12.79
N GLN A 54 -14.29 6.03 13.98
CA GLN A 54 -15.01 6.05 15.25
C GLN A 54 -15.91 7.28 15.39
N ARG A 55 -15.45 8.44 14.92
CA ARG A 55 -16.23 9.68 14.93
C ARG A 55 -17.45 9.57 14.02
N ALA A 56 -17.27 9.09 12.78
CA ALA A 56 -18.37 8.88 11.84
C ALA A 56 -19.44 7.95 12.42
N LEU A 57 -19.04 6.78 12.93
CA LEU A 57 -19.95 5.79 13.51
C LEU A 57 -20.66 6.28 14.78
N LYS A 58 -20.03 7.16 15.58
CA LYS A 58 -20.66 7.75 16.76
C LYS A 58 -21.65 8.85 16.39
N ASN A 59 -21.35 9.65 15.37
CA ASN A 59 -22.24 10.69 14.88
C ASN A 59 -23.51 10.07 14.27
N GLU A 60 -23.39 8.95 13.54
CA GLU A 60 -24.54 8.20 13.02
C GLU A 60 -25.46 7.68 14.15
N LYS A 61 -24.91 7.31 15.31
CA LYS A 61 -25.73 6.91 16.48
C LYS A 61 -26.48 8.07 17.13
N GLY A 62 -25.90 9.28 17.13
CA GLY A 62 -26.57 10.47 17.65
C GLY A 62 -27.74 10.94 16.79
N GLU A 63 -27.66 10.75 15.47
CA GLU A 63 -28.75 11.03 14.54
C GLU A 63 -29.88 9.98 14.64
N ALA A 64 -29.54 8.70 14.86
CA ALA A 64 -30.54 7.65 15.04
C ALA A 64 -31.40 7.80 16.32
N GLU A 65 -30.85 8.40 17.38
CA GLU A 65 -31.55 8.60 18.66
C GLU A 65 -32.48 9.85 18.62
N LEU A 66 -32.14 10.86 17.83
CA LEU A 66 -32.96 12.08 17.62
C LEU A 66 -34.13 11.90 16.65
N VAL A 67 -34.13 10.86 15.81
CA VAL A 67 -35.22 10.58 14.86
C VAL A 67 -36.31 9.68 15.47
N LEU A 68 -36.04 9.07 16.64
CA LEU A 68 -36.97 8.19 17.35
C LEU A 68 -37.48 8.77 18.69
N SER A 69 -37.17 10.04 18.98
CA SER A 69 -37.67 10.79 20.14
C SER A 69 -38.66 11.87 19.69
#